data_AF-A0A2V1A9G5-F1
#
_entry.id   AF-A0A2V1A9G5-F1
#
_cell.length_a   1.000
_cell.length_b   1.000
_cell.length_c   1.000
_cell.angle_alpha   90.00
_cell.angle_beta   90.00
_cell.angle_gamma   90.00
#
_symmetry.space_group_name_H-M   'P 1'
#
loop_
_entity.id
_entity.type
_entity.pdbx_description
1 polymer ?
#
loop_
_entity_poly.entity_id
_entity_poly.type
_entity_poly.pdbx_seq_one_letter_code
_entity_poly.pdbx_strand_id
1 'polypeptide(L)'
;MGHSDVQTRLIDSFLAELEQIQTSDEPINFNNTNQLDALLSYLENSDVSQFTPVPSEIVIHILLTLACRSPQSSKTRGTVSSDDGIEVSSSYMREINDKYEHNLTKDSLQRRSANILDKYVDLIQSSESDHALKLYQNFQDVLRPICNASIHFSRPRSKPESKEETPVVEVIQDSESDVEDDDLSAGMEIETSSKYHQFGLPQKNVISLSDIGSKTTGLGEATSLFQNMPHLSAQATPEPEQLSPEGRPKKQKVERNPLEFVKLFDDHLIVSRLMNSKDYNLWDLLRWAFTCCGDSSQYQKFLFNSSNTSLHHIWETYSSTLRIILKFLKIQHDVSQKRQKRSFLGCLLTQLGRNQDWYERLVDVAFTGLGLSTQDRPFPCYPRERSLIKNDVNTNGSVGLRSKVDYDDNIESLHLRAHLVALFLYQETNRFHKVDLVTQLSNKLLMFDKDTIFAFLQRLNTQSFVPKQVLDKFILMVYNKLVITIVGSEDLAYNLIGYSDPTSTRIEKLTRLFKSSELYDGLVHDSTYKDFNDFKRCWDICIGLCYEMIKFIVTSEVLKEHQLDLKVYEDILHE
;
A
#
# COMPACT_ATOMS: atom_id res chain seq x y z
N MET A 1 -21.10 34.32 0.57
CA MET A 1 -20.44 33.03 0.87
C MET A 1 -21.51 31.97 0.87
N GLY A 2 -21.29 30.85 0.18
CA GLY A 2 -22.24 29.74 0.20
C GLY A 2 -22.24 29.05 1.57
N HIS A 3 -23.32 28.35 1.93
CA HIS A 3 -23.37 27.55 3.16
C HIS A 3 -22.23 26.52 3.24
N SER A 4 -21.82 25.94 2.11
CA SER A 4 -20.67 25.03 2.02
C SER A 4 -19.34 25.68 2.43
N ASP A 5 -19.11 26.95 2.08
CA ASP A 5 -17.85 27.63 2.40
C ASP A 5 -17.70 27.85 3.91
N VAL A 6 -18.83 28.15 4.58
CA VAL A 6 -18.87 28.34 6.05
C VAL A 6 -18.60 27.02 6.77
N GLN A 7 -19.17 25.91 6.27
CA GLN A 7 -18.93 24.58 6.82
C GLN A 7 -17.47 24.15 6.64
N THR A 8 -16.90 24.33 5.44
CA THR A 8 -15.48 24.01 5.19
C THR A 8 -14.57 24.78 6.16
N ARG A 9 -14.83 26.08 6.38
CA ARG A 9 -14.08 26.88 7.37
C ARG A 9 -14.25 26.39 8.80
N LEU A 10 -15.45 25.93 9.18
CA LEU A 10 -15.68 25.36 10.51
C LEU A 10 -14.88 24.07 10.70
N ILE A 11 -14.83 23.20 9.70
CA ILE A 11 -14.01 21.97 9.74
C ILE A 11 -12.52 22.34 9.86
N ASP A 12 -12.07 23.28 9.03
CA ASP A 12 -10.68 23.74 9.04
C ASP A 12 -10.31 24.40 10.40
N SER A 13 -11.26 25.02 11.10
CA SER A 13 -11.02 25.66 12.41
C SER A 13 -10.64 24.69 13.54
N PHE A 14 -10.91 23.38 13.39
CA PHE A 14 -10.38 22.36 14.31
C PHE A 14 -8.85 22.24 14.23
N LEU A 15 -8.28 22.73 13.14
CA LEU A 15 -6.85 22.79 12.86
C LEU A 15 -6.47 24.26 12.68
N ALA A 16 -6.57 25.05 13.75
CA ALA A 16 -6.35 26.50 13.72
C ALA A 16 -4.99 26.91 13.11
N GLU A 17 -4.00 26.02 13.17
CA GLU A 17 -2.69 26.19 12.55
C GLU A 17 -2.77 26.28 11.01
N LEU A 18 -3.85 25.81 10.37
CA LEU A 18 -4.08 25.98 8.92
C LEU A 18 -4.16 27.45 8.50
N GLU A 19 -4.62 28.35 9.38
CA GLU A 19 -4.62 29.80 9.11
C GLU A 19 -3.20 30.35 8.95
N GLN A 20 -2.21 29.68 9.55
CA GLN A 20 -0.80 30.07 9.49
C GLN A 20 -0.13 29.67 8.17
N ILE A 21 -0.69 28.73 7.40
CA ILE A 21 -0.16 28.30 6.09
C ILE A 21 -0.06 29.49 5.13
N GLN A 22 -0.98 30.45 5.23
CA GLN A 22 -1.01 31.61 4.33
C GLN A 22 -0.04 32.72 4.76
N THR A 23 0.45 32.70 5.99
CA THR A 23 1.18 33.82 6.61
C THR A 23 2.60 33.49 7.01
N SER A 24 2.93 32.21 7.18
CA SER A 24 4.24 31.75 7.64
C SER A 24 4.92 30.84 6.61
N ASP A 25 6.24 31.02 6.43
CA ASP A 25 7.10 30.10 5.68
C ASP A 25 7.59 28.92 6.57
N GLU A 26 7.13 28.82 7.82
CA GLU A 26 7.49 27.76 8.77
C GLU A 26 6.65 26.48 8.57
N PRO A 27 7.26 25.28 8.74
CA PRO A 27 6.52 24.03 8.64
C PRO A 27 5.52 23.88 9.79
N ILE A 28 4.28 23.56 9.47
CA ILE A 28 3.20 23.30 10.42
C ILE A 28 3.13 21.80 10.65
N ASN A 29 3.25 21.37 11.90
CA ASN A 29 3.25 19.97 12.27
C ASN A 29 2.04 19.64 13.16
N PHE A 30 1.10 18.90 12.61
CA PHE A 30 -0.05 18.38 13.35
C PHE A 30 0.36 17.11 14.11
N ASN A 31 0.56 17.23 15.41
CA ASN A 31 0.93 16.10 16.28
C ASN A 31 0.07 16.01 17.55
N ASN A 32 -0.95 16.87 17.69
CA ASN A 32 -1.89 16.89 18.80
C ASN A 32 -3.05 15.92 18.55
N THR A 33 -3.00 14.76 19.21
CA THR A 33 -4.03 13.71 19.11
C THR A 33 -5.42 14.19 19.51
N ASN A 34 -5.55 15.12 20.47
CA ASN A 34 -6.86 15.64 20.90
C ASN A 34 -7.50 16.54 19.83
N GLN A 35 -6.72 17.37 19.13
CA GLN A 35 -7.23 18.17 18.01
C GLN A 35 -7.73 17.26 16.89
N LEU A 36 -6.96 16.22 16.56
CA LEU A 36 -7.35 15.23 15.55
C LEU A 36 -8.59 14.42 15.98
N ASP A 37 -8.68 14.01 17.25
CA ASP A 37 -9.89 13.34 17.77
C ASP A 37 -11.12 14.22 17.70
N ALA A 38 -11.00 15.52 18.02
CA ALA A 38 -12.11 16.46 17.93
C ALA A 38 -12.59 16.62 16.48
N LEU A 39 -11.66 16.78 15.53
CA LEU A 39 -11.95 16.82 14.10
C LEU A 39 -12.69 15.53 13.65
N LEU A 40 -12.12 14.36 13.95
CA LEU A 40 -12.74 13.09 13.54
C LEU A 40 -14.12 12.90 14.19
N SER A 41 -14.26 13.22 15.47
CA SER A 41 -15.55 13.12 16.17
C SER A 41 -16.60 14.05 15.57
N TYR A 42 -16.22 15.24 15.13
CA TYR A 42 -17.13 16.15 14.42
C TYR A 42 -17.56 15.56 13.07
N LEU A 43 -16.60 15.06 12.26
CA LEU A 43 -16.89 14.47 10.95
C LEU A 43 -17.71 13.17 11.05
N GLU A 44 -17.53 12.38 12.10
CA GLU A 44 -18.30 11.14 12.35
C GLU A 44 -19.75 11.38 12.74
N ASN A 45 -19.99 12.41 13.57
CA ASN A 45 -21.33 12.76 14.09
C ASN A 45 -22.12 13.65 13.16
N SER A 46 -21.50 14.18 12.10
CA SER A 46 -22.19 14.99 11.12
C SER A 46 -23.15 14.12 10.31
N ASP A 47 -24.44 14.45 10.35
CA ASP A 47 -25.49 13.67 9.68
C ASP A 47 -25.37 13.80 8.15
N VAL A 48 -24.70 12.80 7.59
CA VAL A 48 -24.45 12.59 6.17
C VAL A 48 -25.70 12.72 5.30
N SER A 49 -26.90 12.43 5.84
CA SER A 49 -28.16 12.40 5.08
C SER A 49 -28.82 13.77 4.85
N GLN A 50 -28.52 14.78 5.68
CA GLN A 50 -29.13 16.11 5.61
C GLN A 50 -28.11 17.26 5.57
N PHE A 51 -26.87 17.02 6.02
CA PHE A 51 -25.85 18.04 6.21
C PHE A 51 -24.47 17.42 5.95
N THR A 52 -23.99 17.44 4.70
CA THR A 52 -22.66 16.91 4.41
C THR A 52 -21.62 17.99 4.68
N PRO A 53 -20.87 17.96 5.81
CA PRO A 53 -19.70 18.82 5.96
C PRO A 53 -18.72 18.48 4.83
N VAL A 54 -18.44 19.43 3.94
CA VAL A 54 -17.48 19.21 2.86
C VAL A 54 -16.09 19.62 3.36
N PRO A 55 -15.21 18.67 3.72
CA PRO A 55 -13.85 19.00 4.15
C PRO A 55 -13.07 19.68 3.02
N SER A 56 -12.14 20.55 3.42
CA SER A 56 -11.17 21.13 2.49
C SER A 56 -10.22 20.07 1.93
N GLU A 57 -9.53 20.39 0.83
CA GLU A 57 -8.50 19.53 0.25
C GLU A 57 -7.41 19.18 1.28
N ILE A 58 -7.01 20.14 2.12
CA ILE A 58 -5.99 19.94 3.16
C ILE A 58 -6.48 18.94 4.21
N VAL A 59 -7.73 19.05 4.66
CA VAL A 59 -8.31 18.09 5.60
C VAL A 59 -8.36 16.69 4.98
N ILE A 60 -8.73 16.56 3.70
CA ILE A 60 -8.70 15.26 3.02
C ILE A 60 -7.26 14.72 2.94
N HIS A 61 -6.25 15.55 2.67
CA HIS A 61 -4.84 15.14 2.71
C HIS A 61 -4.40 14.65 4.09
N ILE A 62 -4.83 15.33 5.15
CA ILE A 62 -4.55 14.93 6.54
C ILE A 62 -5.23 13.59 6.84
N LEU A 63 -6.49 13.43 6.47
CA LEU A 63 -7.24 12.17 6.66
C LEU A 63 -6.58 11.01 5.91
N LEU A 64 -6.19 11.20 4.64
CA LEU A 64 -5.47 10.18 3.87
C LEU A 64 -4.14 9.81 4.51
N THR A 65 -3.41 10.80 5.02
CA THR A 65 -2.13 10.56 5.69
C THR A 65 -2.37 9.80 7.00
N LEU A 66 -3.36 10.19 7.81
CA LEU A 66 -3.74 9.46 9.03
C LEU A 66 -4.12 8.02 8.74
N ALA A 67 -4.93 7.77 7.70
CA ALA A 67 -5.38 6.43 7.33
C ALA A 67 -4.23 5.52 6.88
N CYS A 68 -3.17 6.08 6.28
CA CYS A 68 -1.99 5.35 5.83
C CYS A 68 -0.99 5.01 6.94
N ARG A 69 -0.99 5.72 8.07
CA ARG A 69 0.03 5.55 9.12
C ARG A 69 -0.23 4.28 9.94
N SER A 70 0.82 3.54 10.28
CA SER A 70 0.71 2.51 11.32
C SER A 70 0.41 3.15 12.69
N PRO A 71 -0.51 2.62 13.51
CA PRO A 71 -0.76 3.14 14.86
C PRO A 71 0.51 3.19 15.72
N GLN A 72 1.40 2.22 15.54
CA GLN A 72 2.69 2.16 16.25
C GLN A 72 3.64 3.30 15.85
N SER A 73 3.45 3.90 14.67
CA SER A 73 4.24 5.03 14.18
C SER A 73 3.94 6.35 14.88
N SER A 74 2.81 6.45 15.59
CA SER A 74 2.47 7.63 16.39
C SER A 74 3.36 7.76 17.64
N LYS A 75 4.06 6.68 18.01
CA LYS A 75 5.04 6.64 19.09
C LYS A 75 6.44 6.87 18.51
N THR A 76 6.98 8.07 18.65
CA THR A 76 8.44 8.22 18.70
C THR A 76 8.91 7.60 20.02
N ARG A 77 9.08 6.27 20.07
CA ARG A 77 9.78 5.65 21.21
C ARG A 77 11.16 6.29 21.29
N GLY A 78 11.53 6.75 22.48
CA GLY A 78 12.82 7.38 22.76
C GLY A 78 13.97 6.50 22.27
N THR A 79 15.08 7.16 21.91
CA THR A 79 16.31 6.60 21.31
C THR A 79 16.15 5.99 19.92
N VAL A 80 15.44 6.64 19.00
CA VAL A 80 15.76 6.48 17.57
C VAL A 80 17.02 7.30 17.33
N SER A 81 18.08 6.66 16.82
CA SER A 81 19.35 7.33 16.57
C SER A 81 19.13 8.50 15.61
N SER A 82 19.86 9.59 15.81
CA SER A 82 19.93 10.71 14.87
C SER A 82 20.31 10.29 13.44
N ASP A 83 20.82 9.07 13.26
CA ASP A 83 21.24 8.49 11.98
C ASP A 83 20.07 8.23 11.02
N ASP A 84 18.84 8.01 11.50
CA ASP A 84 17.68 7.73 10.63
C ASP A 84 16.95 9.01 10.16
N GLY A 85 17.40 10.20 10.59
CA GLY A 85 16.81 11.48 10.20
C GLY A 85 15.38 11.74 10.73
N ILE A 86 14.98 11.03 11.78
CA ILE A 86 13.63 11.14 12.38
C ILE A 86 13.65 12.21 13.50
N GLU A 87 12.83 13.25 13.35
CA GLU A 87 12.65 14.26 14.39
C GLU A 87 12.02 13.64 15.65
N VAL A 88 12.62 13.88 16.81
CA VAL A 88 12.14 13.34 18.09
C VAL A 88 11.04 14.24 18.63
N SER A 89 9.82 13.71 18.75
CA SER A 89 8.71 14.46 19.33
C SER A 89 9.02 14.85 20.79
N SER A 90 8.57 16.05 21.19
CA SER A 90 8.82 16.58 22.54
C SER A 90 8.26 15.64 23.62
N SER A 91 8.88 15.62 24.80
CA SER A 91 8.43 14.81 25.94
C SER A 91 6.98 15.10 26.32
N TYR A 92 6.58 16.36 26.23
CA TYR A 92 5.20 16.81 26.45
C TYR A 92 4.20 16.19 25.47
N MET A 93 4.50 16.21 24.17
CA MET A 93 3.61 15.63 23.16
C MET A 93 3.52 14.10 23.29
N ARG A 94 4.60 13.44 23.71
CA ARG A 94 4.57 12.03 24.05
C ARG A 94 3.60 11.74 25.19
N GLU A 95 3.66 12.49 26.28
CA GLU A 95 2.75 12.31 27.41
C GLU A 95 1.28 12.53 27.03
N ILE A 96 0.98 13.52 26.18
CA ILE A 96 -0.38 13.75 25.66
C ILE A 96 -0.85 12.53 24.84
N ASN A 97 -0.04 12.07 23.90
CA ASN A 97 -0.40 10.96 23.02
C ASN A 97 -0.55 9.65 23.82
N ASP A 98 0.31 9.43 24.81
CA ASP A 98 0.23 8.29 25.71
C ASP A 98 -1.06 8.34 26.54
N LYS A 99 -1.42 9.51 27.11
CA LYS A 99 -2.69 9.68 27.84
C LYS A 99 -3.89 9.43 26.95
N TYR A 100 -3.85 9.85 25.68
CA TYR A 100 -4.93 9.61 24.74
C TYR A 100 -5.10 8.11 24.44
N GLU A 101 -4.00 7.40 24.18
CA GLU A 101 -4.02 5.96 23.91
C GLU A 101 -4.48 5.10 25.09
N HIS A 102 -4.10 5.45 26.32
CA HIS A 102 -4.52 4.69 27.50
C HIS A 102 -5.99 4.90 27.89
N ASN A 103 -6.61 5.98 27.39
CA ASN A 103 -8.00 6.34 27.65
C ASN A 103 -8.92 6.08 26.44
N LEU A 104 -8.42 5.40 25.41
CA LEU A 104 -9.14 5.19 24.16
C LEU A 104 -10.26 4.16 24.35
N THR A 105 -11.49 4.65 24.51
CA THR A 105 -12.71 3.84 24.36
C THR A 105 -13.17 3.76 22.90
N LYS A 106 -12.53 4.53 22.00
CA LYS A 106 -12.85 4.63 20.57
C LYS A 106 -11.89 3.77 19.72
N ASP A 107 -12.18 3.63 18.44
CA ASP A 107 -11.22 3.10 17.47
C ASP A 107 -10.01 4.04 17.27
N SER A 108 -8.92 3.51 16.70
CA SER A 108 -7.72 4.30 16.38
C SER A 108 -8.01 5.44 15.40
N LEU A 109 -7.19 6.51 15.45
CA LEU A 109 -7.33 7.66 14.55
C LEU A 109 -7.23 7.23 13.07
N GLN A 110 -6.37 6.25 12.79
CA GLN A 110 -6.15 5.64 11.48
C GLN A 110 -7.45 5.03 10.93
N ARG A 111 -8.05 4.12 11.72
CA ARG A 111 -9.26 3.39 11.33
C ARG A 111 -10.44 4.32 11.18
N ARG A 112 -10.60 5.27 12.11
CA ARG A 112 -11.65 6.29 12.05
C ARG A 112 -11.52 7.19 10.82
N SER A 113 -10.29 7.61 10.50
CA SER A 113 -10.00 8.37 9.28
C SER A 113 -10.36 7.59 8.02
N ALA A 114 -9.95 6.31 7.94
CA ALA A 114 -10.31 5.44 6.82
C ALA A 114 -11.83 5.28 6.67
N ASN A 115 -12.56 5.07 7.77
CA ASN A 115 -14.01 4.95 7.78
C ASN A 115 -14.71 6.23 7.30
N ILE A 116 -14.22 7.41 7.71
CA ILE A 116 -14.75 8.71 7.25
C ILE A 116 -14.53 8.88 5.76
N LEU A 117 -13.31 8.59 5.27
CA LEU A 117 -12.98 8.67 3.85
C LEU A 117 -13.82 7.69 3.01
N ASP A 118 -14.04 6.46 3.47
CA ASP A 118 -14.87 5.48 2.77
C ASP A 118 -16.32 5.95 2.67
N LYS A 119 -16.89 6.47 3.77
CA LYS A 119 -18.22 7.11 3.78
C LYS A 119 -18.31 8.26 2.79
N TYR A 120 -17.28 9.10 2.70
CA TYR A 120 -17.23 10.18 1.71
C TYR A 120 -17.22 9.68 0.27
N VAL A 121 -16.48 8.61 -0.01
CA VAL A 121 -16.48 7.98 -1.33
C VAL A 121 -17.85 7.35 -1.65
N ASP A 122 -18.52 6.73 -0.67
CA ASP A 122 -19.89 6.22 -0.82
C ASP A 122 -20.90 7.33 -1.09
N LEU A 123 -20.75 8.49 -0.43
CA LEU A 123 -21.60 9.65 -0.67
C LEU A 123 -21.44 10.21 -2.07
N ILE A 124 -20.21 10.34 -2.54
CA ILE A 124 -19.92 10.73 -3.92
C ILE A 124 -20.61 9.78 -4.90
N GLN A 125 -20.64 8.48 -4.60
CA GLN A 125 -21.23 7.48 -5.49
C GLN A 125 -22.77 7.48 -5.47
N SER A 126 -23.38 7.75 -4.32
CA SER A 126 -24.82 7.58 -4.08
C SER A 126 -25.64 8.86 -4.16
N SER A 127 -25.02 10.04 -4.08
CA SER A 127 -25.70 11.34 -4.01
C SER A 127 -25.36 12.23 -5.20
N GLU A 128 -26.38 12.87 -5.77
CA GLU A 128 -26.23 13.91 -6.81
C GLU A 128 -26.25 15.33 -6.23
N SER A 129 -26.12 15.49 -4.91
CA SER A 129 -26.17 16.79 -4.26
C SER A 129 -24.97 17.69 -4.62
N ASP A 130 -25.15 19.01 -4.54
CA ASP A 130 -24.07 19.98 -4.73
C ASP A 130 -22.88 19.74 -3.79
N HIS A 131 -23.16 19.27 -2.56
CA HIS A 131 -22.13 18.89 -1.59
C HIS A 131 -21.34 17.66 -2.04
N ALA A 132 -22.02 16.63 -2.57
CA ALA A 132 -21.37 15.44 -3.12
C ALA A 132 -20.51 15.80 -4.35
N LEU A 133 -20.98 16.73 -5.19
CA LEU A 133 -20.20 17.24 -6.32
C LEU A 133 -18.97 18.03 -5.86
N LYS A 134 -19.10 18.87 -4.83
CA LYS A 134 -17.95 19.62 -4.27
C LYS A 134 -16.95 18.68 -3.60
N LEU A 135 -17.43 17.67 -2.87
CA LEU A 135 -16.60 16.63 -2.28
C LEU A 135 -15.85 15.83 -3.37
N TYR A 136 -16.54 15.45 -4.44
CA TYR A 136 -15.92 14.83 -5.61
C TYR A 136 -14.81 15.69 -6.21
N GLN A 137 -15.05 17.00 -6.36
CA GLN A 137 -14.02 17.94 -6.85
C GLN A 137 -12.81 17.98 -5.90
N ASN A 138 -13.03 18.11 -4.60
CA ASN A 138 -11.94 18.15 -3.62
C ASN A 138 -11.12 16.84 -3.65
N PHE A 139 -11.77 15.67 -3.72
CA PHE A 139 -11.06 14.39 -3.91
C PHE A 139 -10.32 14.32 -5.26
N GLN A 140 -10.90 14.86 -6.33
CA GLN A 140 -10.21 14.93 -7.62
C GLN A 140 -8.95 15.79 -7.51
N ASP A 141 -9.02 16.94 -6.87
CA ASP A 141 -7.89 17.86 -6.72
C ASP A 141 -6.80 17.27 -5.81
N VAL A 142 -7.19 16.52 -4.77
CA VAL A 142 -6.28 15.76 -3.90
C VAL A 142 -5.53 14.64 -4.64
N LEU A 143 -6.21 13.86 -5.50
CA LEU A 143 -5.63 12.67 -6.14
C LEU A 143 -5.05 12.94 -7.54
N ARG A 144 -5.43 14.04 -8.20
CA ARG A 144 -4.93 14.41 -9.54
C ARG A 144 -3.40 14.50 -9.59
N PRO A 145 -2.70 15.14 -8.63
CA PRO A 145 -1.25 15.24 -8.67
C PRO A 145 -0.55 13.88 -8.62
N ILE A 146 -1.07 12.94 -7.82
CA ILE A 146 -0.57 11.58 -7.70
C ILE A 146 -0.73 10.83 -9.02
N CYS A 147 -1.90 10.95 -9.65
CA CYS A 147 -2.22 10.23 -10.89
C CYS A 147 -1.54 10.82 -12.12
N ASN A 148 -1.21 12.12 -12.11
CA ASN A 148 -0.57 12.81 -13.22
C ASN A 148 0.94 12.96 -13.06
N ALA A 149 1.52 12.45 -11.97
CA ALA A 149 2.95 12.49 -11.72
C ALA A 149 3.72 11.87 -12.91
N SER A 150 4.67 12.62 -13.48
CA SER A 150 5.53 12.09 -14.54
C SER A 150 6.59 11.20 -13.93
N ILE A 151 6.47 9.88 -14.10
CA ILE A 151 7.44 8.93 -13.58
C ILE A 151 8.40 8.55 -14.69
N HIS A 152 9.68 8.69 -14.39
CA HIS A 152 10.71 7.99 -15.13
C HIS A 152 10.89 6.63 -14.46
N PHE A 153 10.26 5.58 -15.01
CA PHE A 153 10.73 4.23 -14.74
C PHE A 153 12.16 4.18 -15.28
N SER A 154 13.10 4.49 -14.41
CA SER A 154 14.51 4.30 -14.69
C SER A 154 14.65 2.82 -14.99
N ARG A 155 15.09 2.48 -16.22
CA ARG A 155 15.58 1.13 -16.50
C ARG A 155 16.46 0.72 -15.33
N PRO A 156 16.39 -0.54 -14.86
CA PRO A 156 17.28 -1.02 -13.81
C PRO A 156 18.68 -0.57 -14.18
N ARG A 157 19.27 0.35 -13.41
CA ARG A 157 20.70 0.60 -13.53
C ARG A 157 21.29 -0.72 -13.08
N SER A 158 21.84 -1.49 -14.02
CA SER A 158 22.67 -2.65 -13.73
C SER A 158 23.67 -2.24 -12.66
N LYS A 159 23.36 -2.55 -11.40
CA LYS A 159 24.29 -2.34 -10.31
C LYS A 159 25.44 -3.30 -10.57
N PRO A 160 26.71 -2.86 -10.46
CA PRO A 160 27.82 -3.80 -10.47
C PRO A 160 27.61 -4.78 -9.32
N GLU A 161 27.81 -6.07 -9.61
CA GLU A 161 27.69 -7.20 -8.68
C GLU A 161 28.39 -6.88 -7.35
N SER A 162 27.62 -6.45 -6.35
CA SER A 162 28.04 -6.48 -4.96
C SER A 162 27.63 -7.84 -4.40
N LYS A 163 28.62 -8.58 -3.92
CA LYS A 163 28.54 -9.93 -3.33
C LYS A 163 27.22 -10.19 -2.61
N GLU A 164 26.64 -11.35 -2.92
CA GLU A 164 25.54 -11.99 -2.20
C GLU A 164 25.78 -11.93 -0.68
N GLU A 165 25.02 -11.07 0.00
CA GLU A 165 24.70 -11.30 1.40
C GLU A 165 23.56 -12.31 1.41
N THR A 166 23.88 -13.54 1.80
CA THR A 166 22.88 -14.55 2.12
C THR A 166 21.94 -14.03 3.20
N PRO A 167 20.66 -14.43 3.19
CA PRO A 167 19.78 -14.13 4.31
C PRO A 167 20.37 -14.81 5.55
N VAL A 168 20.77 -14.02 6.54
CA VAL A 168 21.04 -14.50 7.90
C VAL A 168 19.69 -14.89 8.49
N VAL A 169 19.21 -16.07 8.11
CA VAL A 169 18.38 -16.87 9.00
C VAL A 169 19.37 -17.36 10.05
N GLU A 170 19.36 -16.73 11.22
CA GLU A 170 19.96 -17.36 12.40
C GLU A 170 19.23 -18.69 12.60
N VAL A 171 19.88 -19.76 12.13
CA VAL A 171 19.50 -21.13 12.40
C VAL A 171 19.46 -21.25 13.92
N ILE A 172 18.24 -21.33 14.47
CA ILE A 172 18.04 -21.78 15.84
C ILE A 172 18.64 -23.19 15.88
N GLN A 173 19.76 -23.34 16.60
CA GLN A 173 20.35 -24.63 16.88
C GLN A 173 19.37 -25.41 17.76
N ASP A 174 18.71 -26.39 17.15
CA ASP A 174 18.07 -27.49 17.89
C ASP A 174 19.16 -28.22 18.67
N SER A 175 19.14 -28.05 20.00
CA SER A 175 19.88 -28.91 20.92
C SER A 175 18.92 -29.98 21.41
N GLU A 176 18.99 -31.15 20.80
CA GLU A 176 18.53 -32.40 21.41
C GLU A 176 19.56 -32.88 22.45
N SER A 177 19.12 -33.10 23.68
CA SER A 177 19.47 -34.29 24.49
C SER A 177 18.71 -34.28 25.82
N ASP A 178 17.71 -35.16 25.86
CA ASP A 178 17.15 -35.97 26.95
C ASP A 178 17.65 -35.74 28.38
N VAL A 179 16.72 -35.62 29.33
CA VAL A 179 16.50 -36.65 30.36
C VAL A 179 15.04 -36.59 30.84
N GLU A 180 14.36 -37.75 30.83
CA GLU A 180 13.14 -38.01 31.60
C GLU A 180 13.44 -37.96 33.10
N ASP A 181 12.59 -37.31 33.90
CA ASP A 181 12.07 -37.91 35.14
C ASP A 181 11.03 -37.01 35.83
N ASP A 182 10.30 -37.70 36.69
CA ASP A 182 8.91 -37.55 37.11
C ASP A 182 8.63 -36.51 38.22
N ASP A 183 7.34 -36.20 38.32
CA ASP A 183 6.54 -35.95 39.53
C ASP A 183 6.42 -34.57 40.23
N LEU A 184 5.14 -34.15 40.29
CA LEU A 184 4.37 -33.33 41.25
C LEU A 184 5.08 -32.39 42.25
N SER A 185 4.68 -31.10 42.26
CA SER A 185 3.88 -30.47 43.34
C SER A 185 3.79 -28.94 43.24
N ALA A 186 2.78 -28.40 43.92
CA ALA A 186 2.23 -27.07 43.81
C ALA A 186 3.04 -25.93 44.45
N GLY A 187 2.85 -24.73 43.89
CA GLY A 187 2.64 -23.47 44.61
C GLY A 187 3.79 -22.86 45.40
N MET A 188 4.35 -21.75 44.90
CA MET A 188 4.49 -20.50 45.66
C MET A 188 5.08 -19.40 44.78
N GLU A 189 4.47 -18.22 44.88
CA GLU A 189 5.08 -16.93 44.55
C GLU A 189 6.42 -16.78 45.29
N ILE A 190 7.39 -16.09 44.65
CA ILE A 190 8.19 -14.99 45.23
C ILE A 190 9.24 -14.53 44.22
N GLU A 191 9.28 -13.20 44.07
CA GLU A 191 10.37 -12.39 43.55
C GLU A 191 11.76 -12.94 43.85
N THR A 192 12.64 -13.06 42.85
CA THR A 192 14.09 -12.79 42.98
C THR A 192 14.85 -13.13 41.69
N SER A 193 15.24 -12.10 40.94
CA SER A 193 16.44 -12.16 40.09
C SER A 193 16.96 -10.77 39.70
N SER A 194 16.88 -9.82 40.64
CA SER A 194 17.85 -8.74 40.77
C SER A 194 19.07 -9.27 41.54
N LYS A 195 20.03 -9.90 40.84
CA LYS A 195 21.41 -10.16 41.29
C LYS A 195 22.22 -10.93 40.25
N TYR A 196 22.69 -10.25 39.20
CA TYR A 196 23.97 -10.59 38.54
C TYR A 196 24.57 -9.31 37.96
N HIS A 197 25.13 -8.48 38.85
CA HIS A 197 26.23 -7.59 38.52
C HIS A 197 27.52 -8.33 38.86
N GLN A 198 28.42 -8.51 37.88
CA GLN A 198 29.87 -8.29 38.00
C GLN A 198 30.62 -8.89 36.80
N PHE A 199 30.90 -8.06 35.80
CA PHE A 199 32.21 -8.06 35.16
C PHE A 199 32.66 -6.61 35.05
N GLY A 200 33.73 -6.29 35.77
CA GLY A 200 34.28 -4.95 35.91
C GLY A 200 35.07 -4.54 34.67
N LEU A 201 34.76 -3.35 34.16
CA LEU A 201 35.63 -2.58 33.29
C LEU A 201 35.80 -1.18 33.90
N PRO A 202 36.98 -0.56 33.78
CA PRO A 202 37.35 0.60 34.57
C PRO A 202 36.51 1.82 34.22
N GLN A 203 35.82 2.38 35.22
CA GLN A 203 35.20 3.70 35.16
C GLN A 203 36.29 4.78 35.13
N LYS A 204 36.48 5.44 33.98
CA LYS A 204 37.10 6.77 33.94
C LYS A 204 36.01 7.81 34.19
N ASN A 205 36.10 8.48 35.34
CA ASN A 205 35.38 9.72 35.61
C ASN A 205 35.77 10.77 34.57
N VAL A 206 34.83 11.19 33.72
CA VAL A 206 34.93 12.41 32.93
C VAL A 206 34.01 13.43 33.58
N ILE A 207 34.64 14.37 34.29
CA ILE A 207 34.03 15.59 34.80
C ILE A 207 34.14 16.62 33.66
N SER A 208 33.03 17.26 33.30
CA SER A 208 32.92 18.41 32.39
C SER A 208 33.01 18.17 30.87
N LEU A 209 31.97 18.64 30.17
CA LEU A 209 31.75 18.63 28.73
C LEU A 209 32.45 19.79 27.98
N SER A 210 33.52 20.35 28.54
CA SER A 210 34.23 21.52 27.97
C SER A 210 35.51 21.18 27.20
N ASP A 211 35.98 19.93 27.18
CA ASP A 211 37.31 19.57 26.61
C ASP A 211 37.30 18.62 25.39
N ILE A 212 36.14 18.35 24.77
CA ILE A 212 36.04 17.51 23.54
C ILE A 212 36.03 18.38 22.26
N GLY A 213 36.68 19.54 22.31
CA GLY A 213 36.78 20.49 21.19
C GLY A 213 38.15 20.52 20.50
N SER A 214 39.09 19.63 20.82
CA SER A 214 40.40 19.63 20.19
C SER A 214 40.86 18.21 19.85
N LYS A 215 41.24 18.02 18.58
CA LYS A 215 41.83 16.83 17.95
C LYS A 215 40.86 15.91 17.20
N THR A 216 40.38 16.39 16.04
CA THR A 216 40.65 15.75 14.73
C THR A 216 40.38 16.74 13.58
N THR A 217 41.47 17.29 13.05
CA THR A 217 41.80 17.55 11.63
C THR A 217 40.91 18.44 10.74
N GLY A 218 41.39 19.69 10.53
CA GLY A 218 41.49 20.33 9.20
C GLY A 218 40.65 21.60 8.97
N LEU A 219 41.31 22.76 8.85
CA LEU A 219 40.81 24.08 8.39
C LEU A 219 40.17 25.07 9.41
N GLY A 220 40.55 25.03 10.70
CA GLY A 220 39.97 25.94 11.71
C GLY A 220 40.81 27.15 12.19
N GLU A 221 42.13 27.17 11.98
CA GLU A 221 43.03 28.06 12.74
C GLU A 221 43.64 29.25 11.97
N ALA A 222 43.16 29.58 10.77
CA ALA A 222 43.67 30.74 10.02
C ALA A 222 42.89 32.05 10.27
N THR A 223 41.74 32.01 10.94
CA THR A 223 40.87 33.18 11.13
C THR A 223 41.05 33.89 12.46
N SER A 224 41.76 33.29 13.43
CA SER A 224 42.03 33.87 14.75
C SER A 224 43.31 34.73 14.81
N LEU A 225 44.11 34.80 13.74
CA LEU A 225 45.32 35.63 13.66
C LEU A 225 45.11 37.04 13.08
N PHE A 226 43.90 37.36 12.55
CA PHE A 226 43.63 38.67 11.93
C PHE A 226 42.69 39.58 12.74
N GLN A 227 42.18 39.12 13.90
CA GLN A 227 41.25 39.92 14.70
C GLN A 227 41.91 40.94 15.65
N ASN A 228 43.25 40.97 15.78
CA ASN A 228 43.95 41.83 16.74
C ASN A 228 45.13 42.64 16.15
N MET A 229 44.98 43.24 14.96
CA MET A 229 45.94 44.25 14.48
C MET A 229 45.30 45.64 14.30
N PRO A 230 45.48 46.58 15.25
CA PRO A 230 44.84 47.90 15.23
C PRO A 230 45.65 48.96 14.47
N HIS A 231 46.16 48.67 13.27
CA HIS A 231 47.02 49.61 12.51
C HIS A 231 46.68 49.80 11.03
N LEU A 232 45.57 49.24 10.51
CA LEU A 232 45.13 49.48 9.13
C LEU A 232 44.10 50.61 9.02
N SER A 233 44.20 51.59 9.92
CA SER A 233 43.59 52.91 9.77
C SER A 233 44.47 53.78 8.86
N ALA A 234 44.65 53.36 7.61
CA ALA A 234 45.30 54.17 6.60
C ALA A 234 44.23 54.66 5.62
N GLN A 235 43.95 55.96 5.66
CA GLN A 235 43.24 56.67 4.60
C GLN A 235 43.94 56.40 3.26
N ALA A 236 43.20 55.87 2.29
CA ALA A 236 43.59 55.86 0.89
C ALA A 236 42.41 56.41 0.06
N THR A 237 42.64 57.63 -0.43
CA THR A 237 42.17 58.30 -1.66
C THR A 237 40.93 57.82 -2.43
N PRO A 238 40.11 58.78 -2.95
CA PRO A 238 38.91 58.49 -3.74
C PRO A 238 39.23 58.29 -5.23
N GLU A 239 38.53 57.37 -5.90
CA GLU A 239 38.19 57.36 -7.34
C GLU A 239 37.53 56.01 -7.73
N PRO A 240 36.75 55.89 -8.83
CA PRO A 240 35.85 56.82 -9.50
C PRO A 240 34.42 56.24 -9.66
N GLU A 241 33.48 57.08 -10.10
CA GLU A 241 32.09 56.72 -10.43
C GLU A 241 32.01 55.58 -11.46
N GLN A 242 31.57 54.40 -11.03
CA GLN A 242 31.15 53.32 -11.94
C GLN A 242 29.64 53.14 -11.86
N LEU A 243 29.02 53.43 -13.00
CA LEU A 243 27.64 53.17 -13.38
C LEU A 243 27.11 51.86 -12.79
N SER A 244 26.06 51.98 -11.99
CA SER A 244 25.28 50.85 -11.50
C SER A 244 24.66 50.11 -12.69
N PRO A 245 24.90 48.80 -12.88
CA PRO A 245 24.14 48.03 -13.84
C PRO A 245 22.71 47.88 -13.31
N GLU A 246 21.77 48.16 -14.20
CA GLU A 246 20.33 48.03 -14.02
C GLU A 246 19.94 46.76 -13.25
N GLY A 247 18.96 46.93 -12.37
CA GLY A 247 18.47 45.90 -11.46
C GLY A 247 18.23 44.57 -12.18
N ARG A 248 18.93 43.53 -11.73
CA ARG A 248 18.56 42.15 -12.05
C ARG A 248 17.08 41.97 -11.69
N PRO A 249 16.25 41.43 -12.60
CA PRO A 249 14.85 41.20 -12.31
C PRO A 249 14.77 40.35 -11.04
N LYS A 250 14.02 40.83 -10.04
CA LYS A 250 13.69 40.06 -8.84
C LYS A 250 13.18 38.70 -9.33
N LYS A 251 13.93 37.63 -9.05
CA LYS A 251 13.49 36.26 -9.32
C LYS A 251 12.08 36.15 -8.75
N GLN A 252 11.08 35.93 -9.60
CA GLN A 252 9.72 35.62 -9.17
C GLN A 252 9.82 34.52 -8.11
N LYS A 253 9.36 34.81 -6.89
CA LYS A 253 9.28 33.84 -5.81
C LYS A 253 8.37 32.74 -6.36
N VAL A 254 8.94 31.60 -6.74
CA VAL A 254 8.17 30.45 -7.22
C VAL A 254 7.15 30.15 -6.13
N GLU A 255 5.87 30.24 -6.48
CA GLU A 255 4.76 29.97 -5.57
C GLU A 255 4.90 28.52 -5.11
N ARG A 256 5.34 28.33 -3.87
CA ARG A 256 5.59 27.00 -3.31
C ARG A 256 4.26 26.37 -2.94
N ASN A 257 4.15 25.05 -3.11
CA ASN A 257 2.94 24.34 -2.76
C ASN A 257 2.75 24.35 -1.23
N PRO A 258 1.64 24.89 -0.69
CA PRO A 258 1.40 24.96 0.76
C PRO A 258 1.45 23.58 1.44
N LEU A 259 1.16 22.49 0.70
CA LEU A 259 1.20 21.12 1.20
C LEU A 259 2.62 20.62 1.55
N GLU A 260 3.67 21.28 1.06
CA GLU A 260 5.06 20.93 1.39
C GLU A 260 5.41 21.28 2.84
N PHE A 261 4.72 22.25 3.42
CA PHE A 261 4.96 22.74 4.77
C PHE A 261 4.13 22.04 5.83
N VAL A 262 3.14 21.22 5.44
CA VAL A 262 2.31 20.48 6.37
C VAL A 262 2.94 19.12 6.68
N LYS A 263 3.19 18.88 7.96
CA LYS A 263 3.60 17.60 8.54
C LYS A 263 2.51 17.07 9.46
N LEU A 264 2.47 15.75 9.60
CA LEU A 264 1.58 15.03 10.49
C LEU A 264 2.42 14.01 11.28
N PHE A 265 2.53 14.21 12.60
CA PHE A 265 3.46 13.47 13.47
C PHE A 265 4.88 13.42 12.89
N ASP A 266 5.39 14.58 12.48
CA ASP A 266 6.73 14.80 11.91
C ASP A 266 6.96 14.24 10.49
N ASP A 267 6.02 13.46 9.95
CA ASP A 267 6.09 12.96 8.57
C ASP A 267 5.37 13.90 7.59
N HIS A 268 5.86 13.97 6.36
CA HIS A 268 5.15 14.68 5.29
C HIS A 268 3.82 14.01 4.96
N LEU A 269 2.86 14.80 4.49
CA LEU A 269 1.61 14.27 3.95
C LEU A 269 1.89 13.22 2.86
N ILE A 270 1.08 12.16 2.84
CA ILE A 270 1.27 11.03 1.90
C ILE A 270 1.28 11.52 0.45
N VAL A 271 0.46 12.53 0.15
CA VAL A 271 0.40 13.12 -1.19
C VAL A 271 1.70 13.82 -1.56
N SER A 272 2.33 14.55 -0.64
CA SER A 272 3.64 15.18 -0.87
C SER A 272 4.74 14.13 -1.13
N ARG A 273 4.64 12.94 -0.55
CA ARG A 273 5.55 11.80 -0.85
C ARG A 273 5.28 11.23 -2.24
N LEU A 274 4.01 11.03 -2.61
CA LEU A 274 3.60 10.43 -3.88
C LEU A 274 3.70 11.39 -5.09
N MET A 275 3.70 12.70 -4.85
CA MET A 275 3.88 13.72 -5.89
C MET A 275 5.33 13.86 -6.35
N ASN A 276 6.29 13.57 -5.48
CA ASN A 276 7.72 13.69 -5.78
C ASN A 276 8.20 12.48 -6.59
N SER A 277 7.82 12.47 -7.87
CA SER A 277 7.97 11.37 -8.83
C SER A 277 9.39 10.92 -9.15
N LYS A 278 10.40 11.58 -8.59
CA LYS A 278 11.80 11.18 -8.76
C LYS A 278 12.14 9.95 -7.94
N ASP A 279 11.50 9.78 -6.78
CA ASP A 279 11.89 8.75 -5.82
C ASP A 279 10.75 7.80 -5.44
N TYR A 280 9.49 8.27 -5.33
CA TYR A 280 8.41 7.41 -4.82
C TYR A 280 7.04 7.75 -5.42
N ASN A 281 6.26 6.74 -5.80
CA ASN A 281 4.92 6.91 -6.36
C ASN A 281 3.91 5.87 -5.85
N LEU A 282 2.67 5.92 -6.35
CA LEU A 282 1.59 5.03 -5.93
C LEU A 282 1.88 3.55 -6.22
N TRP A 283 2.60 3.24 -7.29
CA TRP A 283 3.02 1.88 -7.60
C TRP A 283 4.08 1.38 -6.62
N ASP A 284 5.03 2.24 -6.22
CA ASP A 284 6.00 1.90 -5.17
C ASP A 284 5.30 1.66 -3.83
N LEU A 285 4.27 2.45 -3.51
CA LEU A 285 3.44 2.26 -2.33
C LEU A 285 2.69 0.93 -2.35
N LEU A 286 2.07 0.57 -3.48
CA LEU A 286 1.41 -0.73 -3.67
C LEU A 286 2.40 -1.88 -3.47
N ARG A 287 3.58 -1.80 -4.11
CA ARG A 287 4.63 -2.82 -3.96
C ARG A 287 5.10 -2.94 -2.52
N TRP A 288 5.34 -1.81 -1.84
CA TRP A 288 5.74 -1.79 -0.43
C TRP A 288 4.68 -2.44 0.46
N ALA A 289 3.41 -2.03 0.33
CA ALA A 289 2.31 -2.61 1.10
C ALA A 289 2.20 -4.13 0.88
N PHE A 290 2.30 -4.59 -0.37
CA PHE A 290 2.26 -6.02 -0.68
C PHE A 290 3.51 -6.78 -0.21
N THR A 291 4.68 -6.14 -0.14
CA THR A 291 5.86 -6.73 0.51
C THR A 291 5.67 -6.85 2.01
N CYS A 292 5.12 -5.84 2.69
CA CYS A 292 4.79 -5.95 4.11
C CYS A 292 3.79 -7.07 4.40
N CYS A 293 2.77 -7.24 3.54
CA CYS A 293 1.83 -8.35 3.58
C CYS A 293 2.55 -9.71 3.46
N GLY A 294 3.45 -9.83 2.47
CA GLY A 294 4.24 -11.04 2.25
C GLY A 294 5.11 -11.40 3.43
N ASP A 295 5.87 -10.43 3.94
CA ASP A 295 6.76 -10.59 5.09
C ASP A 295 5.93 -10.92 6.35
N SER A 296 4.79 -10.25 6.58
CA SER A 296 3.85 -10.55 7.68
C SER A 296 3.31 -11.98 7.62
N SER A 297 2.95 -12.46 6.44
CA SER A 297 2.46 -13.83 6.24
C SER A 297 3.54 -14.88 6.47
N GLN A 298 4.79 -14.57 6.09
CA GLN A 298 5.94 -15.41 6.43
C GLN A 298 6.13 -15.46 7.94
N TYR A 299 6.07 -14.31 8.62
CA TYR A 299 6.11 -14.26 10.07
C TYR A 299 4.98 -15.07 10.70
N GLN A 300 3.76 -15.11 10.16
CA GLN A 300 2.70 -15.96 10.69
C GLN A 300 3.07 -17.45 10.68
N LYS A 301 3.84 -17.91 9.68
CA LYS A 301 4.29 -19.31 9.61
C LYS A 301 5.27 -19.66 10.73
N PHE A 302 6.04 -18.67 11.21
CA PHE A 302 7.03 -18.84 12.28
C PHE A 302 6.49 -18.42 13.67
N LEU A 303 5.62 -17.41 13.69
CA LEU A 303 5.00 -16.78 14.86
C LEU A 303 3.51 -17.06 14.79
N PHE A 304 2.92 -17.64 15.82
CA PHE A 304 1.50 -18.02 15.81
C PHE A 304 0.52 -16.82 15.72
N ASN A 305 1.00 -15.59 15.90
CA ASN A 305 0.19 -14.38 15.77
C ASN A 305 1.00 -13.17 15.25
N SER A 306 1.15 -13.05 13.93
CA SER A 306 1.79 -11.92 13.26
C SER A 306 0.91 -10.66 13.20
N SER A 307 -0.37 -10.74 13.60
CA SER A 307 -1.30 -9.60 13.55
C SER A 307 -0.88 -8.44 14.47
N ASN A 308 0.05 -8.69 15.40
CA ASN A 308 0.60 -7.67 16.29
C ASN A 308 1.91 -7.06 15.78
N THR A 309 2.46 -7.57 14.67
CA THR A 309 3.71 -7.06 14.11
C THR A 309 3.52 -5.70 13.45
N SER A 310 4.57 -4.90 13.43
CA SER A 310 4.59 -3.63 12.68
C SER A 310 4.29 -3.86 11.20
N LEU A 311 4.74 -4.97 10.62
CA LEU A 311 4.50 -5.32 9.21
C LEU A 311 3.01 -5.51 8.91
N HIS A 312 2.30 -6.26 9.76
CA HIS A 312 0.85 -6.44 9.63
C HIS A 312 0.13 -5.10 9.69
N HIS A 313 0.43 -4.27 10.69
CA HIS A 313 -0.23 -2.96 10.83
C HIS A 313 0.05 -2.01 9.68
N ILE A 314 1.28 -2.00 9.14
CA ILE A 314 1.63 -1.21 7.95
C ILE A 314 0.81 -1.70 6.74
N TRP A 315 0.73 -3.02 6.54
CA TRP A 315 -0.08 -3.61 5.48
C TRP A 315 -1.57 -3.25 5.63
N GLU A 316 -2.13 -3.39 6.83
CA GLU A 316 -3.55 -3.14 7.11
C GLU A 316 -3.96 -1.68 6.81
N THR A 317 -3.15 -0.72 7.27
CA THR A 317 -3.43 0.72 7.08
C THR A 317 -3.31 1.12 5.61
N TYR A 318 -2.29 0.61 4.91
CA TYR A 318 -2.16 0.85 3.48
C TYR A 318 -3.24 0.15 2.66
N SER A 319 -3.56 -1.11 2.96
CA SER A 319 -4.62 -1.86 2.27
C SER A 319 -5.95 -1.13 2.36
N SER A 320 -6.31 -0.66 3.56
CA SER A 320 -7.54 0.12 3.80
C SER A 320 -7.55 1.41 2.97
N THR A 321 -6.46 2.17 2.98
CA THR A 321 -6.38 3.43 2.24
C THR A 321 -6.36 3.22 0.72
N LEU A 322 -5.65 2.20 0.24
CA LEU A 322 -5.59 1.85 -1.18
C LEU A 322 -6.97 1.42 -1.69
N ARG A 323 -7.78 0.69 -0.90
CA ARG A 323 -9.17 0.36 -1.28
C ARG A 323 -10.00 1.62 -1.51
N ILE A 324 -9.90 2.62 -0.63
CA ILE A 324 -10.60 3.91 -0.76
C ILE A 324 -10.15 4.64 -2.03
N ILE A 325 -8.84 4.69 -2.29
CA ILE A 325 -8.29 5.31 -3.51
C ILE A 325 -8.83 4.59 -4.76
N LEU A 326 -8.76 3.26 -4.83
CA LEU A 326 -9.23 2.49 -5.98
C LEU A 326 -10.75 2.64 -6.21
N LYS A 327 -11.54 2.66 -5.13
CA LYS A 327 -12.99 2.91 -5.18
C LYS A 327 -13.28 4.29 -5.77
N PHE A 328 -12.57 5.33 -5.33
CA PHE A 328 -12.70 6.67 -5.91
C PHE A 328 -12.25 6.71 -7.38
N LEU A 329 -11.14 6.06 -7.74
CA LEU A 329 -10.64 6.02 -9.12
C LEU A 329 -11.65 5.38 -10.08
N LYS A 330 -12.39 4.37 -9.63
CA LYS A 330 -13.52 3.80 -10.38
C LYS A 330 -14.61 4.86 -10.64
N ILE A 331 -15.04 5.59 -9.61
CA ILE A 331 -16.05 6.64 -9.75
C ILE A 331 -15.55 7.74 -10.72
N GLN A 332 -14.30 8.16 -10.55
CA GLN A 332 -13.65 9.14 -11.41
C GLN A 332 -13.62 8.67 -12.87
N HIS A 333 -13.36 7.38 -13.11
CA HIS A 333 -13.39 6.79 -14.43
C HIS A 333 -14.79 6.86 -15.06
N ASP A 334 -15.84 6.45 -14.32
CA ASP A 334 -17.22 6.51 -14.80
C ASP A 334 -17.64 7.93 -15.21
N VAL A 335 -17.33 8.92 -14.37
CA VAL A 335 -17.61 10.33 -14.67
C VAL A 335 -16.79 10.82 -15.86
N SER A 336 -15.53 10.39 -15.99
CA SER A 336 -14.66 10.77 -17.10
C SER A 336 -15.15 10.20 -18.43
N GLN A 337 -15.60 8.95 -18.46
CA GLN A 337 -16.19 8.32 -19.64
C GLN A 337 -17.43 9.09 -20.12
N LYS A 338 -18.35 9.41 -19.20
CA LYS A 338 -19.55 10.21 -19.51
C LYS A 338 -19.21 11.59 -20.09
N ARG A 339 -18.11 12.19 -19.63
CA ARG A 339 -17.65 13.53 -20.05
C ARG A 339 -16.62 13.51 -21.18
N GLN A 340 -16.27 12.33 -21.71
CA GLN A 340 -15.21 12.14 -22.71
C GLN A 340 -13.87 12.77 -22.29
N LYS A 341 -13.54 12.72 -21.00
CA LYS A 341 -12.27 13.22 -20.45
C LYS A 341 -11.30 12.07 -20.16
N ARG A 342 -10.01 12.39 -20.08
CA ARG A 342 -8.98 11.44 -19.67
C ARG A 342 -9.23 10.99 -18.22
N SER A 343 -9.29 9.69 -17.99
CA SER A 343 -9.43 9.12 -16.64
C SER A 343 -8.09 9.07 -15.90
N PHE A 344 -8.15 9.13 -14.57
CA PHE A 344 -6.96 8.98 -13.72
C PHE A 344 -6.34 7.60 -13.84
N LEU A 345 -7.14 6.56 -14.02
CA LEU A 345 -6.64 5.21 -14.28
C LEU A 345 -5.75 5.16 -15.54
N GLY A 346 -6.18 5.83 -16.61
CA GLY A 346 -5.37 5.97 -17.82
C GLY A 346 -4.08 6.74 -17.60
N CYS A 347 -4.05 7.72 -16.70
CA CYS A 347 -2.82 8.41 -16.30
C CYS A 347 -1.91 7.48 -15.48
N LEU A 348 -2.46 6.72 -14.53
CA LEU A 348 -1.71 5.74 -13.74
C LEU A 348 -1.08 4.64 -14.61
N LEU A 349 -1.77 4.12 -15.63
CA LEU A 349 -1.15 3.17 -16.56
C LEU A 349 0.05 3.77 -17.28
N THR A 350 -0.03 5.04 -17.72
CA THR A 350 1.11 5.68 -18.37
C THR A 350 2.32 5.85 -17.45
N GLN A 351 2.11 5.82 -16.13
CA GLN A 351 3.21 5.82 -15.16
C GLN A 351 3.98 4.49 -15.13
N LEU A 352 3.36 3.36 -15.53
CA LEU A 352 4.04 2.07 -15.59
C LEU A 352 5.07 2.00 -16.72
N GLY A 353 5.05 2.91 -17.69
CA GLY A 353 6.05 3.00 -18.75
C GLY A 353 5.43 2.99 -20.14
N ARG A 354 6.06 2.26 -21.09
CA ARG A 354 5.58 2.16 -22.48
C ARG A 354 4.33 1.29 -22.52
N ASN A 355 3.42 1.59 -23.46
CA ASN A 355 2.14 0.90 -23.61
C ASN A 355 2.28 -0.64 -23.66
N GLN A 356 3.27 -1.13 -24.40
CA GLN A 356 3.53 -2.56 -24.55
C GLN A 356 3.93 -3.27 -23.23
N ASP A 357 4.39 -2.54 -22.21
CA ASP A 357 4.85 -3.10 -20.94
C ASP A 357 3.81 -2.90 -19.82
N TRP A 358 2.68 -2.23 -20.08
CA TRP A 358 1.73 -1.82 -19.03
C TRP A 358 1.19 -3.00 -18.24
N TYR A 359 0.75 -4.05 -18.94
CA TYR A 359 0.08 -5.18 -18.30
C TYR A 359 1.04 -6.15 -17.62
N GLU A 360 2.22 -6.34 -18.18
CA GLU A 360 3.30 -7.08 -17.52
C GLU A 360 3.64 -6.44 -16.17
N ARG A 361 3.89 -5.12 -16.16
CA ARG A 361 4.25 -4.38 -14.95
C ARG A 361 3.09 -4.26 -13.96
N LEU A 362 1.86 -4.10 -14.45
CA LEU A 362 0.67 -4.11 -13.59
C LEU A 362 0.56 -5.43 -12.83
N VAL A 363 0.72 -6.55 -13.55
CA VAL A 363 0.67 -7.89 -12.97
C VAL A 363 1.86 -8.10 -12.02
N ASP A 364 3.06 -7.65 -12.36
CA ASP A 364 4.20 -7.71 -11.44
C ASP A 364 3.97 -6.95 -10.13
N VAL A 365 3.39 -5.74 -10.19
CA VAL A 365 3.01 -5.00 -9.00
C VAL A 365 1.93 -5.75 -8.22
N ALA A 366 0.86 -6.19 -8.90
CA ALA A 366 -0.28 -6.86 -8.29
C ALA A 366 0.10 -8.17 -7.59
N PHE A 367 1.21 -8.82 -7.97
CA PHE A 367 1.67 -10.08 -7.39
C PHE A 367 3.00 -9.94 -6.62
N THR A 368 3.48 -8.71 -6.36
CA THR A 368 4.65 -8.46 -5.50
C THR A 368 4.41 -9.03 -4.08
N GLY A 369 5.44 -9.59 -3.44
CA GLY A 369 5.36 -10.06 -2.05
C GLY A 369 4.73 -11.45 -1.85
N LEU A 370 4.20 -12.11 -2.88
CA LEU A 370 3.62 -13.46 -2.78
C LEU A 370 4.67 -14.58 -2.86
N GLY A 371 5.83 -14.40 -2.23
CA GLY A 371 6.89 -15.42 -2.17
C GLY A 371 7.78 -15.55 -3.42
N LEU A 372 7.49 -14.81 -4.49
CA LEU A 372 8.41 -14.71 -5.64
C LEU A 372 9.50 -13.68 -5.37
N SER A 373 10.75 -14.04 -5.66
CA SER A 373 11.86 -13.09 -5.61
C SER A 373 11.68 -11.99 -6.65
N THR A 374 11.78 -10.74 -6.20
CA THR A 374 11.79 -9.55 -7.07
C THR A 374 13.19 -8.97 -7.13
N GLN A 375 13.68 -8.62 -8.33
CA GLN A 375 15.02 -8.03 -8.48
C GLN A 375 15.20 -6.73 -7.68
N ASP A 376 14.14 -5.91 -7.59
CA ASP A 376 14.13 -4.67 -6.83
C ASP A 376 13.20 -4.79 -5.63
N ARG A 377 13.76 -4.84 -4.41
CA ARG A 377 12.94 -4.79 -3.18
C ARG A 377 12.37 -3.37 -3.01
N PRO A 378 11.05 -3.21 -2.85
CA PRO A 378 10.48 -1.91 -2.58
C PRO A 378 10.98 -1.38 -1.24
N PHE A 379 11.03 -0.06 -1.10
CA PHE A 379 11.45 0.60 0.12
C PHE A 379 10.26 1.33 0.75
N PRO A 380 10.32 1.63 2.07
CA PRO A 380 9.20 2.24 2.77
C PRO A 380 8.90 3.65 2.28
N CYS A 381 7.62 4.03 2.37
CA CYS A 381 7.19 5.39 2.07
C CYS A 381 7.80 6.39 3.06
N TYR A 382 7.86 5.97 4.33
CA TYR A 382 8.37 6.77 5.44
C TYR A 382 9.60 6.12 6.09
N PRO A 383 10.68 6.85 6.38
CA PRO A 383 11.87 6.31 7.07
C PRO A 383 11.52 5.62 8.40
N ARG A 384 10.52 6.15 9.12
CA ARG A 384 10.04 5.61 10.40
C ARG A 384 9.55 4.17 10.29
N GLU A 385 8.99 3.74 9.16
CA GLU A 385 8.52 2.36 8.98
C GLU A 385 9.68 1.37 9.05
N ARG A 386 10.85 1.71 8.51
CA ARG A 386 12.06 0.89 8.64
C ARG A 386 12.47 0.76 10.09
N SER A 387 12.41 1.85 10.84
CA SER A 387 12.74 1.87 12.27
C SER A 387 11.75 1.04 13.10
N LEU A 388 10.45 1.11 12.77
CA LEU A 388 9.42 0.30 13.41
C LEU A 388 9.66 -1.19 13.20
N ILE A 389 9.88 -1.60 11.95
CA ILE A 389 10.13 -3.01 11.61
C ILE A 389 11.40 -3.51 12.30
N LYS A 390 12.48 -2.73 12.32
CA LYS A 390 13.74 -3.10 12.96
C LYS A 390 13.61 -3.28 14.48
N ASN A 391 12.79 -2.46 15.12
CA ASN A 391 12.61 -2.43 16.57
C ASN A 391 11.33 -3.15 17.03
N ASP A 392 10.72 -3.97 16.16
CA ASP A 392 9.50 -4.69 16.49
C ASP A 392 9.81 -5.76 17.55
N VAL A 393 9.25 -5.56 18.74
CA VAL A 393 9.46 -6.44 19.90
C VAL A 393 8.83 -7.82 19.63
N ASN A 394 7.81 -7.90 18.78
CA ASN A 394 7.14 -9.15 18.46
C ASN A 394 7.95 -10.02 17.50
N THR A 395 8.84 -9.42 16.70
CA THR A 395 9.78 -10.17 15.84
C THR A 395 11.09 -10.47 16.56
N ASN A 396 11.52 -9.59 17.48
CA ASN A 396 12.82 -9.70 18.15
C ASN A 396 12.76 -10.40 19.51
N GLY A 397 11.58 -10.52 20.12
CA GLY A 397 11.37 -11.14 21.42
C GLY A 397 10.88 -12.58 21.29
N SER A 398 11.63 -13.52 21.84
CA SER A 398 11.28 -14.96 21.95
C SER A 398 10.13 -15.25 22.94
N VAL A 399 9.33 -14.25 23.33
CA VAL A 399 8.34 -14.35 24.39
C VAL A 399 7.02 -13.70 23.96
N GLY A 400 6.06 -14.52 23.52
CA GLY A 400 4.71 -14.04 23.23
C GLY A 400 3.78 -15.13 22.73
N LEU A 401 3.00 -15.71 23.64
CA LEU A 401 1.77 -16.50 23.47
C LEU A 401 1.58 -17.23 22.11
N ARG A 402 1.85 -18.54 22.14
CA ARG A 402 1.59 -19.52 21.07
C ARG A 402 0.08 -19.79 20.88
N SER A 403 -0.71 -18.77 20.57
CA SER A 403 -2.10 -18.98 20.15
C SER A 403 -2.11 -19.17 18.64
N LYS A 404 -2.32 -20.39 18.15
CA LYS A 404 -2.45 -20.65 16.70
C LYS A 404 -3.61 -19.82 16.14
N VAL A 405 -3.28 -18.79 15.36
CA VAL A 405 -4.26 -18.09 14.52
C VAL A 405 -4.07 -18.61 13.09
N ASP A 406 -5.11 -19.22 12.50
CA ASP A 406 -5.14 -19.55 11.07
C ASP A 406 -5.50 -18.26 10.30
N TYR A 407 -4.54 -17.35 10.14
CA TYR A 407 -4.73 -16.09 9.42
C TYR A 407 -3.57 -15.85 8.46
N ASP A 408 -3.84 -15.65 7.16
CA ASP A 408 -2.81 -15.43 6.14
C ASP A 408 -3.08 -14.10 5.42
N ASP A 409 -2.24 -13.09 5.69
CA ASP A 409 -2.32 -11.78 5.05
C ASP A 409 -2.25 -11.88 3.53
N ASN A 410 -1.50 -12.86 2.98
CA ASN A 410 -1.42 -13.07 1.54
C ASN A 410 -2.78 -13.43 0.95
N ILE A 411 -3.52 -14.34 1.59
CA ILE A 411 -4.86 -14.75 1.15
C ILE A 411 -5.83 -13.57 1.22
N GLU A 412 -5.79 -12.78 2.30
CA GLU A 412 -6.63 -11.59 2.43
C GLU A 412 -6.27 -10.50 1.40
N SER A 413 -4.98 -10.36 1.07
CA SER A 413 -4.50 -9.40 0.07
C SER A 413 -5.01 -9.71 -1.34
N LEU A 414 -5.37 -10.96 -1.64
CA LEU A 414 -5.93 -11.33 -2.95
C LEU A 414 -7.19 -10.55 -3.29
N HIS A 415 -7.95 -10.08 -2.30
CA HIS A 415 -9.09 -9.19 -2.55
C HIS A 415 -8.64 -7.85 -3.16
N LEU A 416 -7.62 -7.20 -2.58
CA LEU A 416 -7.11 -5.93 -3.09
C LEU A 416 -6.41 -6.11 -4.45
N ARG A 417 -5.65 -7.19 -4.61
CA ARG A 417 -4.96 -7.54 -5.88
C ARG A 417 -5.97 -7.79 -7.00
N ALA A 418 -7.03 -8.56 -6.73
CA ALA A 418 -8.10 -8.83 -7.69
C ALA A 418 -8.87 -7.55 -8.03
N HIS A 419 -9.15 -6.69 -7.04
CA HIS A 419 -9.79 -5.40 -7.26
C HIS A 419 -8.95 -4.49 -8.17
N LEU A 420 -7.64 -4.43 -7.96
CA LEU A 420 -6.70 -3.69 -8.80
C LEU A 420 -6.74 -4.18 -10.26
N VAL A 421 -6.63 -5.50 -10.48
CA VAL A 421 -6.68 -6.08 -11.83
C VAL A 421 -8.04 -5.85 -12.50
N ALA A 422 -9.14 -6.03 -11.76
CA ALA A 422 -10.49 -5.79 -12.26
C ALA A 422 -10.73 -4.33 -12.65
N LEU A 423 -10.13 -3.38 -11.94
CA LEU A 423 -10.24 -1.95 -12.23
C LEU A 423 -9.61 -1.59 -13.58
N PHE A 424 -8.44 -2.16 -13.90
CA PHE A 424 -7.80 -1.95 -15.20
C PHE A 424 -8.45 -2.77 -16.32
N LEU A 425 -9.00 -3.94 -16.03
CA LEU A 425 -9.88 -4.65 -16.97
C LEU A 425 -11.11 -3.81 -17.34
N TYR A 426 -11.71 -3.16 -16.35
CA TYR A 426 -12.88 -2.29 -16.53
C TYR A 426 -12.55 -1.05 -17.37
N GLN A 427 -11.39 -0.44 -17.14
CA GLN A 427 -10.91 0.70 -17.92
C GLN A 427 -10.63 0.34 -19.38
N GLU A 428 -10.12 -0.86 -19.65
CA GLU A 428 -9.65 -1.23 -20.98
C GLU A 428 -10.81 -1.47 -21.96
N THR A 429 -10.74 -0.81 -23.11
CA THR A 429 -11.71 -0.95 -24.21
C THR A 429 -11.13 -1.71 -25.39
N ASN A 430 -9.80 -1.71 -25.56
CA ASN A 430 -9.11 -2.39 -26.63
C ASN A 430 -9.03 -3.90 -26.38
N ARG A 431 -9.55 -4.68 -27.33
CA ARG A 431 -9.53 -6.15 -27.28
C ARG A 431 -8.11 -6.73 -27.19
N PHE A 432 -7.14 -6.16 -27.89
CA PHE A 432 -5.76 -6.67 -27.92
C PHE A 432 -5.09 -6.51 -26.55
N HIS A 433 -5.29 -5.36 -25.91
CA HIS A 433 -4.80 -5.10 -24.56
C HIS A 433 -5.42 -6.04 -23.52
N LYS A 434 -6.71 -6.40 -23.66
CA LYS A 434 -7.33 -7.43 -22.80
C LYS A 434 -6.68 -8.80 -22.97
N VAL A 435 -6.34 -9.19 -24.20
CA VAL A 435 -5.64 -10.46 -24.47
C VAL A 435 -4.23 -10.44 -23.89
N ASP A 436 -3.52 -9.31 -23.99
CA ASP A 436 -2.22 -9.14 -23.36
C ASP A 436 -2.33 -9.26 -21.83
N LEU A 437 -3.28 -8.55 -21.19
CA LEU A 437 -3.54 -8.70 -19.76
C LEU A 437 -3.85 -10.15 -19.36
N VAL A 438 -4.68 -10.88 -20.12
CA VAL A 438 -4.92 -12.31 -19.88
C VAL A 438 -3.62 -13.11 -19.93
N THR A 439 -2.77 -12.84 -20.92
CA THR A 439 -1.51 -13.56 -21.12
C THR A 439 -0.54 -13.30 -19.97
N GLN A 440 -0.31 -12.04 -19.62
CA GLN A 440 0.59 -11.66 -18.53
C GLN A 440 0.09 -12.20 -17.19
N LEU A 441 -1.21 -12.07 -16.92
CA LEU A 441 -1.83 -12.58 -15.70
C LEU A 441 -1.71 -14.11 -15.59
N SER A 442 -2.03 -14.83 -16.66
CA SER A 442 -1.98 -16.31 -16.65
C SER A 442 -0.55 -16.82 -16.45
N ASN A 443 0.42 -16.23 -17.15
CA ASN A 443 1.82 -16.58 -16.99
C ASN A 443 2.31 -16.34 -15.56
N LYS A 444 1.89 -15.22 -14.94
CA LYS A 444 2.25 -14.92 -13.55
C LYS A 444 1.59 -15.88 -12.56
N LEU A 445 0.31 -16.20 -12.75
CA LEU A 445 -0.45 -17.08 -11.86
C LEU A 445 0.19 -18.48 -11.74
N LEU A 446 0.74 -19.03 -12.82
CA LEU A 446 1.41 -20.34 -12.82
C LEU A 446 2.70 -20.39 -11.99
N MET A 447 3.20 -19.24 -11.54
CA MET A 447 4.33 -19.18 -10.62
C MET A 447 3.93 -19.47 -9.17
N PHE A 448 2.64 -19.47 -8.84
CA PHE A 448 2.12 -19.67 -7.48
C PHE A 448 1.56 -21.07 -7.24
N ASP A 449 1.27 -21.37 -5.98
CA ASP A 449 0.54 -22.57 -5.59
C ASP A 449 -0.94 -22.49 -5.98
N LYS A 450 -1.60 -23.65 -5.97
CA LYS A 450 -3.01 -23.79 -6.39
C LYS A 450 -3.96 -22.94 -5.54
N ASP A 451 -3.72 -22.84 -4.23
CA ASP A 451 -4.64 -22.18 -3.32
C ASP A 451 -4.64 -20.67 -3.57
N THR A 452 -3.44 -20.10 -3.78
CA THR A 452 -3.26 -18.70 -4.20
C THR A 452 -3.97 -18.42 -5.54
N ILE A 453 -3.81 -19.30 -6.54
CA ILE A 453 -4.43 -19.14 -7.87
C ILE A 453 -5.96 -19.12 -7.76
N PHE A 454 -6.55 -20.13 -7.11
CA PHE A 454 -8.00 -20.24 -7.02
C PHE A 454 -8.61 -19.17 -6.13
N ALA A 455 -7.96 -18.82 -5.02
CA ALA A 455 -8.40 -17.72 -4.19
C ALA A 455 -8.38 -16.39 -4.97
N PHE A 456 -7.34 -16.12 -5.78
CA PHE A 456 -7.30 -14.93 -6.62
C PHE A 456 -8.44 -14.92 -7.65
N LEU A 457 -8.64 -16.02 -8.37
CA LEU A 457 -9.68 -16.11 -9.41
C LEU A 457 -11.09 -16.00 -8.80
N GLN A 458 -11.30 -16.56 -7.60
CA GLN A 458 -12.54 -16.39 -6.85
C GLN A 458 -12.76 -14.91 -6.47
N ARG A 459 -11.75 -14.24 -5.91
CA ARG A 459 -11.84 -12.81 -5.56
C ARG A 459 -12.02 -11.92 -6.79
N LEU A 460 -11.47 -12.32 -7.94
CA LEU A 460 -11.69 -11.63 -9.20
C LEU A 460 -13.15 -11.77 -9.66
N ASN A 461 -13.74 -12.96 -9.52
CA ASN A 461 -15.14 -13.21 -9.89
C ASN A 461 -16.15 -12.45 -9.01
N THR A 462 -15.76 -11.99 -7.82
CA THR A 462 -16.65 -11.23 -6.93
C THR A 462 -16.66 -9.71 -7.19
N GLN A 463 -15.92 -9.22 -8.20
CA GLN A 463 -15.81 -7.78 -8.47
C GLN A 463 -17.06 -7.24 -9.19
N SER A 464 -18.06 -6.85 -8.40
CA SER A 464 -19.41 -6.47 -8.87
C SER A 464 -19.46 -5.21 -9.76
N PHE A 465 -18.44 -4.36 -9.70
CA PHE A 465 -18.41 -3.13 -10.50
C PHE A 465 -18.03 -3.38 -11.97
N VAL A 466 -17.45 -4.53 -12.30
CA VAL A 466 -17.20 -4.93 -13.68
C VAL A 466 -18.48 -5.60 -14.20
N PRO A 467 -18.99 -5.22 -15.39
CA PRO A 467 -20.14 -5.90 -15.96
C PRO A 467 -19.91 -7.41 -16.02
N LYS A 468 -20.83 -8.19 -15.44
CA LYS A 468 -20.65 -9.64 -15.27
C LYS A 468 -20.25 -10.34 -16.56
N GLN A 469 -20.87 -9.99 -17.69
CA GLN A 469 -20.52 -10.54 -19.01
C GLN A 469 -19.05 -10.31 -19.40
N VAL A 470 -18.48 -9.15 -19.07
CA VAL A 470 -17.07 -8.82 -19.36
C VAL A 470 -16.15 -9.61 -18.44
N LEU A 471 -16.50 -9.70 -17.16
CA LEU A 471 -15.72 -10.41 -16.15
C LEU A 471 -15.71 -11.93 -16.40
N ASP A 472 -16.88 -12.51 -16.63
CA ASP A 472 -17.09 -13.92 -17.01
C ASP A 472 -16.26 -14.29 -18.24
N LYS A 473 -16.28 -13.43 -19.28
CA LYS A 473 -15.46 -13.61 -20.47
C LYS A 473 -13.98 -13.61 -20.14
N PHE A 474 -13.53 -12.65 -19.34
CA PHE A 474 -12.13 -12.50 -18.99
C PHE A 474 -11.63 -13.69 -18.17
N ILE A 475 -12.38 -14.12 -17.16
CA ILE A 475 -12.05 -15.28 -16.33
C ILE A 475 -11.97 -16.55 -17.17
N LEU A 476 -12.92 -16.77 -18.08
CA LEU A 476 -12.87 -17.92 -18.98
C LEU A 476 -11.64 -17.89 -19.89
N MET A 477 -11.24 -16.72 -20.38
CA MET A 477 -10.00 -16.57 -21.15
C MET A 477 -8.76 -16.89 -20.30
N VAL A 478 -8.74 -16.50 -19.03
CA VAL A 478 -7.67 -16.86 -18.08
C VAL A 478 -7.64 -18.36 -17.84
N TYR A 479 -8.78 -19.02 -17.56
CA TYR A 479 -8.85 -20.48 -17.41
C TYR A 479 -8.30 -21.20 -18.63
N ASN A 480 -8.79 -20.84 -19.83
CA ASN A 480 -8.32 -21.43 -21.07
C ASN A 480 -6.82 -21.24 -21.27
N LYS A 481 -6.30 -20.03 -21.02
CA LYS A 481 -4.87 -19.74 -21.17
C LYS A 481 -4.02 -20.53 -20.18
N LEU A 482 -4.46 -20.64 -18.92
CA LEU A 482 -3.77 -21.46 -17.90
C LEU A 482 -3.71 -22.93 -18.33
N VAL A 483 -4.83 -23.50 -18.78
CA VAL A 483 -4.87 -24.90 -19.26
C VAL A 483 -3.94 -25.10 -20.45
N ILE A 484 -3.98 -24.23 -21.47
CA ILE A 484 -3.07 -24.32 -22.63
C ILE A 484 -1.61 -24.27 -22.18
N THR A 485 -1.26 -23.32 -21.31
CA THR A 485 0.14 -23.15 -20.88
C THR A 485 0.62 -24.33 -20.04
N ILE A 486 -0.23 -24.94 -19.20
CA ILE A 486 0.13 -26.12 -18.41
C ILE A 486 0.34 -27.35 -19.31
N VAL A 487 -0.54 -27.56 -20.30
CA VAL A 487 -0.49 -28.73 -21.18
C VAL A 487 0.58 -28.58 -22.27
N GLY A 488 0.97 -27.35 -22.59
CA GLY A 488 1.97 -27.06 -23.61
C GLY A 488 1.50 -27.32 -25.05
N SER A 489 0.19 -27.50 -25.28
CA SER A 489 -0.39 -27.82 -26.59
C SER A 489 -1.43 -26.78 -27.01
N GLU A 490 -1.18 -26.11 -28.15
CA GLU A 490 -2.15 -25.20 -28.76
C GLU A 490 -3.34 -25.94 -29.40
N ASP A 491 -3.16 -27.21 -29.79
CA ASP A 491 -4.22 -28.03 -30.37
C ASP A 491 -5.37 -28.26 -29.37
N LEU A 492 -5.09 -28.18 -28.08
CA LEU A 492 -6.11 -28.24 -27.04
C LEU A 492 -7.10 -27.07 -27.12
N ALA A 493 -6.72 -25.94 -27.73
CA ALA A 493 -7.57 -24.75 -27.81
C ALA A 493 -8.92 -25.03 -28.50
N TYR A 494 -8.99 -26.00 -29.42
CA TYR A 494 -10.23 -26.41 -30.08
C TYR A 494 -11.25 -27.06 -29.12
N ASN A 495 -10.76 -27.70 -28.05
CA ASN A 495 -11.58 -28.33 -27.02
C ASN A 495 -11.97 -27.35 -25.90
N LEU A 496 -11.43 -26.14 -25.91
CA LEU A 496 -11.71 -25.14 -24.87
C LEU A 496 -12.96 -24.33 -25.15
N ILE A 497 -13.60 -23.91 -24.05
CA ILE A 497 -14.86 -23.19 -24.07
C ILE A 497 -14.65 -21.81 -24.70
N GLY A 498 -15.38 -21.54 -25.79
CA GLY A 498 -15.50 -20.20 -26.34
C GLY A 498 -16.54 -19.40 -25.55
N TYR A 499 -16.25 -18.13 -25.28
CA TYR A 499 -17.20 -17.26 -24.58
C TYR A 499 -18.56 -17.17 -25.30
N SER A 500 -18.54 -17.10 -26.63
CA SER A 500 -19.77 -16.98 -27.44
C SER A 500 -20.47 -18.32 -27.66
N ASP A 501 -19.95 -19.42 -27.13
CA ASP A 501 -20.52 -20.74 -27.34
C ASP A 501 -21.86 -20.86 -26.59
N PRO A 502 -22.91 -21.43 -27.22
CA PRO A 502 -24.12 -21.77 -26.51
C PRO A 502 -23.84 -22.88 -25.49
N THR A 503 -24.69 -22.98 -24.46
CA THR A 503 -24.54 -23.91 -23.34
C THR A 503 -24.25 -25.34 -23.78
N SER A 504 -25.02 -25.85 -24.75
CA SER A 504 -24.84 -27.19 -25.30
C SER A 504 -23.43 -27.41 -25.85
N THR A 505 -22.91 -26.45 -26.63
CA THR A 505 -21.54 -26.47 -27.15
C THR A 505 -20.50 -26.35 -26.04
N ARG A 506 -20.75 -25.57 -24.99
CA ARG A 506 -19.84 -25.48 -23.83
C ARG A 506 -19.72 -26.83 -23.11
N ILE A 507 -20.85 -27.51 -22.87
CA ILE A 507 -20.90 -28.84 -22.25
C ILE A 507 -20.22 -29.88 -23.15
N GLU A 508 -20.48 -29.85 -24.45
CA GLU A 508 -19.85 -30.74 -25.43
C GLU A 508 -18.33 -30.56 -25.45
N LYS A 509 -17.85 -29.31 -25.49
CA LYS A 509 -16.43 -28.98 -25.44
C LYS A 509 -15.76 -29.41 -24.15
N LEU A 510 -16.39 -29.17 -23.00
CA LEU A 510 -15.88 -29.73 -21.73
C LEU A 510 -15.81 -31.26 -21.77
N THR A 511 -16.85 -31.92 -22.29
CA THR A 511 -16.87 -33.38 -22.40
C THR A 511 -15.74 -33.88 -23.31
N ARG A 512 -15.45 -33.17 -24.41
CA ARG A 512 -14.30 -33.46 -25.28
C ARG A 512 -12.98 -33.20 -24.57
N LEU A 513 -12.85 -32.09 -23.86
CA LEU A 513 -11.66 -31.75 -23.07
C LEU A 513 -11.32 -32.86 -22.07
N PHE A 514 -12.31 -33.35 -21.31
CA PHE A 514 -12.09 -34.44 -20.35
C PHE A 514 -11.79 -35.80 -20.98
N LYS A 515 -12.13 -35.99 -22.26
CA LYS A 515 -11.83 -37.20 -23.04
C LYS A 515 -10.61 -37.04 -23.95
N SER A 516 -10.00 -35.85 -23.94
CA SER A 516 -8.89 -35.51 -24.83
C SER A 516 -7.65 -36.28 -24.42
N SER A 517 -7.13 -37.09 -25.34
CA SER A 517 -5.79 -37.68 -25.19
C SER A 517 -4.74 -36.58 -25.12
N GLU A 518 -4.93 -35.47 -25.82
CA GLU A 518 -4.00 -34.33 -25.82
C GLU A 518 -3.86 -33.70 -24.43
N LEU A 519 -4.97 -33.57 -23.69
CA LEU A 519 -4.94 -33.09 -22.29
C LEU A 519 -4.14 -34.05 -21.40
N TYR A 520 -4.44 -35.35 -21.49
CA TYR A 520 -3.77 -36.36 -20.68
C TYR A 520 -2.28 -36.47 -21.04
N ASP A 521 -1.97 -36.58 -22.32
CA ASP A 521 -0.61 -36.78 -22.82
C ASP A 521 0.26 -35.55 -22.56
N GLY A 522 -0.27 -34.33 -22.75
CA GLY A 522 0.46 -33.12 -22.43
C GLY A 522 0.69 -32.89 -20.94
N LEU A 523 -0.06 -33.57 -20.05
CA LEU A 523 0.20 -33.55 -18.61
C LEU A 523 1.08 -34.71 -18.13
N VAL A 524 0.90 -35.91 -18.66
CA VAL A 524 1.54 -37.13 -18.14
C VAL A 524 2.87 -37.42 -18.84
N HIS A 525 2.97 -37.08 -20.13
CA HIS A 525 4.16 -37.32 -20.95
C HIS A 525 5.04 -36.07 -21.10
N ASP A 526 4.75 -34.99 -20.38
CA ASP A 526 5.62 -33.81 -20.34
C ASP A 526 6.91 -34.12 -19.58
N SER A 527 8.00 -34.17 -20.35
CA SER A 527 9.35 -34.46 -19.86
C SER A 527 10.05 -33.24 -19.23
N THR A 528 9.41 -32.07 -19.22
CA THR A 528 10.00 -30.83 -18.69
C THR A 528 9.85 -30.69 -17.17
N TYR A 529 9.01 -31.50 -16.52
CA TYR A 529 8.88 -31.48 -15.06
C TYR A 529 10.20 -31.85 -14.39
N LYS A 530 10.55 -31.07 -13.36
CA LYS A 530 11.80 -31.28 -12.61
C LYS A 530 11.72 -32.49 -11.69
N ASP A 531 10.55 -32.72 -11.10
CA ASP A 531 10.27 -33.80 -10.17
C ASP A 531 8.76 -34.12 -10.11
N PHE A 532 8.39 -35.11 -9.30
CA PHE A 532 6.99 -35.47 -9.10
C PHE A 532 6.15 -34.38 -8.43
N ASN A 533 6.76 -33.50 -7.62
CA ASN A 533 6.02 -32.42 -6.97
C ASN A 533 5.61 -31.34 -7.99
N ASP A 534 6.49 -31.04 -8.96
CA ASP A 534 6.20 -30.14 -10.07
C ASP A 534 5.08 -30.69 -10.96
N PHE A 535 5.15 -31.98 -11.31
CA PHE A 535 4.04 -32.68 -11.99
C PHE A 535 2.74 -32.59 -11.18
N LYS A 536 2.77 -32.97 -9.89
CA LYS A 536 1.58 -32.96 -9.03
C LYS A 536 0.98 -31.56 -8.90
N ARG A 537 1.82 -30.52 -8.83
CA ARG A 537 1.37 -29.13 -8.81
C ARG A 537 0.61 -28.77 -10.08
N CYS A 538 1.19 -29.04 -11.24
CA CYS A 538 0.57 -28.79 -12.54
C CYS A 538 -0.74 -29.59 -12.72
N TRP A 539 -0.74 -30.86 -12.30
CA TRP A 539 -1.90 -31.73 -12.28
C TRP A 539 -3.03 -31.16 -11.40
N ASP A 540 -2.75 -30.84 -10.14
CA ASP A 540 -3.73 -30.29 -9.20
C ASP A 540 -4.34 -28.97 -9.72
N ILE A 541 -3.52 -28.09 -10.30
CA ILE A 541 -4.01 -26.84 -10.90
C ILE A 541 -4.91 -27.16 -12.10
N CYS A 542 -4.49 -28.04 -13.01
CA CYS A 542 -5.28 -28.37 -14.20
C CYS A 542 -6.64 -28.97 -13.85
N ILE A 543 -6.67 -29.93 -12.93
CA ILE A 543 -7.90 -30.55 -12.43
C ILE A 543 -8.80 -29.50 -11.75
N GLY A 544 -8.23 -28.65 -10.90
CA GLY A 544 -8.99 -27.58 -10.25
C GLY A 544 -9.56 -26.56 -11.24
N LEU A 545 -8.83 -26.21 -12.30
CA LEU A 545 -9.32 -25.34 -13.38
C LEU A 545 -10.49 -25.98 -14.12
N CYS A 546 -10.38 -27.26 -14.45
CA CYS A 546 -11.46 -28.00 -15.07
C CYS A 546 -12.72 -28.04 -14.20
N TYR A 547 -12.56 -28.22 -12.89
CA TYR A 547 -13.65 -28.13 -11.92
C TYR A 547 -14.30 -26.74 -11.89
N GLU A 548 -13.50 -25.66 -11.81
CA GLU A 548 -14.02 -24.31 -11.83
C GLU A 548 -14.71 -23.96 -13.17
N MET A 549 -14.24 -24.50 -14.30
CA MET A 549 -14.93 -24.35 -15.60
C MET A 549 -16.31 -25.04 -15.61
N ILE A 550 -16.44 -26.24 -15.02
CA ILE A 550 -17.73 -26.91 -14.84
C ILE A 550 -18.65 -26.05 -13.97
N LYS A 551 -18.17 -25.67 -12.79
CA LYS A 551 -18.91 -24.86 -11.82
C LYS A 551 -19.37 -23.53 -12.42
N PHE A 552 -18.50 -22.89 -13.21
CA PHE A 552 -18.81 -21.68 -13.95
C PHE A 552 -19.99 -21.88 -14.91
N ILE A 553 -19.96 -22.95 -15.73
CA ILE A 553 -21.08 -23.27 -16.64
C ILE A 553 -22.36 -23.53 -15.85
N VAL A 554 -22.33 -24.42 -14.86
CA VAL A 554 -23.51 -24.77 -14.06
C VAL A 554 -24.13 -23.53 -13.42
N THR A 555 -23.30 -22.68 -12.79
CA THR A 555 -23.77 -21.44 -12.16
C THR A 555 -24.35 -20.47 -13.19
N SER A 556 -23.73 -20.36 -14.37
CA SER A 556 -24.22 -19.47 -15.43
C SER A 556 -25.58 -19.90 -16.00
N GLU A 557 -25.88 -21.19 -16.03
CA GLU A 557 -27.15 -21.73 -16.52
C GLU A 557 -28.26 -21.64 -15.48
N VAL A 558 -27.99 -22.04 -14.23
CA VAL A 558 -28.96 -21.93 -13.13
C VAL A 558 -29.44 -20.48 -12.98
N LEU A 559 -28.53 -19.52 -13.11
CA LEU A 559 -28.88 -18.10 -13.04
C LEU A 559 -29.73 -17.62 -14.23
N LYS A 560 -29.56 -18.18 -15.43
CA LYS A 560 -30.41 -17.85 -16.59
C LYS A 560 -31.83 -18.36 -16.41
N GLU A 561 -32.00 -19.59 -15.91
CA GLU A 561 -33.32 -20.16 -15.62
C GLU A 561 -34.07 -19.33 -14.58
N HIS A 562 -33.40 -18.94 -13.49
CA HIS A 562 -34.01 -18.08 -12.46
C HIS A 562 -34.38 -16.67 -12.98
N GLN A 563 -33.61 -16.11 -13.92
CA GLN A 563 -33.94 -14.83 -14.55
C GLN A 563 -35.12 -14.94 -15.53
N LEU A 564 -35.25 -16.07 -16.24
CA LEU A 564 -36.40 -16.36 -17.08
C LEU A 564 -37.68 -16.49 -16.26
N ASP A 565 -37.61 -17.19 -15.12
CA ASP A 565 -38.76 -17.33 -14.23
C ASP A 565 -39.22 -15.98 -13.65
N LEU A 566 -38.28 -15.14 -13.19
CA LEU A 566 -38.60 -13.79 -12.69
C LEU A 566 -39.24 -12.90 -13.76
N LYS A 567 -38.75 -12.97 -15.00
CA LYS A 567 -39.27 -12.16 -16.09
C LYS A 567 -40.67 -12.61 -16.54
N VAL A 568 -40.93 -13.91 -16.55
CA VAL A 568 -42.28 -14.47 -16.78
C VAL A 568 -43.25 -14.01 -15.70
N TYR A 569 -42.82 -13.96 -14.44
CA TYR A 569 -43.65 -13.41 -13.35
C TYR A 569 -43.92 -11.90 -13.50
N GLU A 570 -42.92 -11.10 -13.92
CA GLU A 570 -43.09 -9.66 -14.16
C GLU A 570 -44.03 -9.39 -15.36
N ASP A 571 -43.91 -10.16 -16.44
CA ASP A 571 -44.78 -10.03 -17.62
C ASP A 571 -46.23 -10.43 -17.28
N ILE A 572 -46.44 -11.46 -16.43
CA ILE A 572 -47.76 -11.86 -15.92
C ILE A 572 -48.37 -10.81 -14.97
N LEU A 573 -47.54 -10.05 -14.23
CA LEU A 573 -48.00 -8.99 -13.33
C LEU A 573 -48.32 -7.67 -14.05
N HIS A 574 -47.88 -7.52 -15.30
CA HIS A 574 -48.10 -6.32 -16.13
C HIS A 574 -49.23 -6.47 -17.16
N GLU A 575 -49.75 -7.68 -17.38
CA GLU A 575 -51.03 -7.95 -18.06
C GLU A 575 -52.22 -7.95 -17.07
#